data_AF-A0A2V8UHU3-F1
#
_entry.id   AF-A0A2V8UHU3-F1
#
_cell.length_a   1.000
_cell.length_b   1.000
_cell.length_c   1.000
_cell.angle_alpha   90.00
_cell.angle_beta   90.00
_cell.angle_gamma   90.00
#
_symmetry.space_group_name_H-M   'P 1'
#
loop_
_entity.id
_entity.type
_entity.pdbx_description
1 polymer ?
#
loop_
_entity_poly.entity_id
_entity_poly.type
_entity_poly.pdbx_seq_one_letter_code
_entity_poly.pdbx_strand_id
1 'polypeptide(L)'
;MPAVPVGKSVETSVGFTIDDPAREIVKLFAIVGHEQLPLEIPSFPDALPAPNSRIADGKEFAVFHEGIKRVPLMLGQGNSDGQANAGEKIAVLVPDGDAWRAAELFTNDECVDLRERVSDAWSDYDHVGASAKYSLAMIQPACPVGHVVRMLGRVQWPHPPDHHVEYFTVEFPVAASRSATAK
;
A
#
# COMPACT_ATOMS: atom_id res chain seq x y z
N MET A 1 4.89 13.75 31.80
CA MET A 1 6.02 12.83 31.54
C MET A 1 7.16 13.18 32.48
N PRO A 2 7.97 12.22 32.96
CA PRO A 2 9.16 12.53 33.75
C PRO A 2 10.14 13.39 32.94
N ALA A 3 10.97 14.18 33.64
CA ALA A 3 11.98 15.00 33.00
C ALA A 3 13.00 14.10 32.25
N VAL A 4 13.22 14.39 30.96
CA VAL A 4 14.21 13.68 30.13
C VAL A 4 15.57 14.36 30.31
N PRO A 5 16.62 13.65 30.76
CA PRO A 5 17.95 14.24 30.92
C PRO A 5 18.52 14.75 29.58
N VAL A 6 19.45 15.71 29.66
CA VAL A 6 20.14 16.24 28.48
C VAL A 6 20.80 15.10 27.70
N GLY A 7 20.57 15.07 26.38
CA GLY A 7 21.12 14.05 25.47
C GLY A 7 20.43 12.68 25.58
N LYS A 8 19.29 12.57 26.27
CA LYS A 8 18.46 11.37 26.31
C LYS A 8 17.17 11.60 25.53
N SER A 9 16.61 10.52 25.02
CA SER A 9 15.27 10.45 24.46
C SER A 9 14.38 9.59 25.37
N VAL A 10 13.07 9.82 25.29
CA VAL A 10 12.07 8.92 25.84
C VAL A 10 11.10 8.58 24.71
N GLU A 11 10.83 7.30 24.54
CA GLU A 11 9.77 6.84 23.65
C GLU A 11 8.44 6.85 24.40
N THR A 12 7.38 7.28 23.74
CA THR A 12 6.04 7.29 24.32
C THR A 12 5.00 7.02 23.25
N SER A 13 3.95 6.31 23.64
CA SER A 13 2.84 5.97 22.75
C SER A 13 1.68 6.94 22.98
N VAL A 14 1.12 7.46 21.88
CA VAL A 14 -0.10 8.26 21.89
C VAL A 14 -1.18 7.45 21.18
N GLY A 15 -2.30 7.22 21.87
CA GLY A 15 -3.48 6.58 21.31
C GLY A 15 -4.65 7.57 21.26
N PHE A 16 -5.42 7.53 20.19
CA PHE A 16 -6.66 8.30 20.04
C PHE A 16 -7.65 7.49 19.21
N THR A 17 -8.93 7.85 19.32
CA THR A 17 -10.01 7.26 18.54
C THR A 17 -10.63 8.35 17.67
N ILE A 18 -11.01 7.99 16.45
CA ILE A 18 -11.70 8.87 15.52
C ILE A 18 -13.14 8.37 15.43
N ASP A 19 -14.09 9.12 16.01
CA ASP A 19 -15.51 8.75 15.99
C ASP A 19 -16.22 9.17 14.70
N ASP A 20 -15.62 10.07 13.92
CA ASP A 20 -16.12 10.57 12.64
C ASP A 20 -15.60 9.69 11.49
N PRO A 21 -16.41 8.77 10.92
CA PRO A 21 -15.96 7.86 9.87
C PRO A 21 -15.65 8.57 8.55
N ALA A 22 -16.07 9.82 8.39
CA ALA A 22 -15.74 10.65 7.23
C ALA A 22 -14.46 11.46 7.41
N ARG A 23 -13.79 11.34 8.58
CA ARG A 23 -12.51 11.99 8.81
C ARG A 23 -11.44 11.35 7.93
N GLU A 24 -10.76 12.15 7.12
CA GLU A 24 -9.65 11.68 6.26
C GLU A 24 -8.26 11.98 6.84
N ILE A 25 -8.15 13.04 7.66
CA ILE A 25 -6.88 13.46 8.27
C ILE A 25 -7.13 13.93 9.70
N VAL A 26 -6.33 13.42 10.63
CA VAL A 26 -6.17 13.97 11.98
C VAL A 26 -4.88 14.77 12.04
N LYS A 27 -4.99 16.04 12.44
CA LYS A 27 -3.81 16.90 12.68
C LYS A 27 -3.57 16.99 14.18
N LEU A 28 -2.44 16.46 14.62
CA LEU A 28 -1.92 16.64 15.97
C LEU A 28 -0.83 17.71 15.94
N PHE A 29 -0.68 18.45 17.02
CA PHE A 29 0.39 19.43 17.17
C PHE A 29 1.20 19.09 18.42
N ALA A 30 2.47 18.77 18.25
CA ALA A 30 3.40 18.69 19.37
C ALA A 30 3.90 20.10 19.69
N ILE A 31 3.70 20.54 20.93
CA ILE A 31 4.12 21.86 21.38
C ILE A 31 5.44 21.74 22.13
N VAL A 32 6.48 22.42 21.65
CA VAL A 32 7.81 22.47 22.28
C VAL A 32 8.15 23.93 22.57
N GLY A 33 7.96 24.35 23.82
CA GLY A 33 8.08 25.77 24.19
C GLY A 33 7.03 26.61 23.46
N HIS A 34 7.47 27.46 22.52
CA HIS A 34 6.58 28.27 21.66
C HIS A 34 6.45 27.72 20.24
N GLU A 35 7.11 26.60 19.92
CA GLU A 35 7.03 25.97 18.61
C GLU A 35 5.88 24.97 18.54
N GLN A 36 5.24 24.88 17.38
CA GLN A 36 4.24 23.88 17.05
C GLN A 36 4.75 23.00 15.90
N LEU A 37 4.87 21.71 16.15
CA LEU A 37 5.27 20.72 15.16
C LEU A 37 4.01 19.96 14.71
N PRO A 38 3.57 20.10 13.45
CA PRO A 38 2.40 19.40 12.95
C PRO A 38 2.72 17.92 12.69
N LEU A 39 1.80 17.06 13.08
CA LEU A 39 1.76 15.65 12.76
C LEU A 39 0.42 15.36 12.09
N GLU A 40 0.45 15.00 10.81
CA GLU A 40 -0.74 14.63 10.05
C GLU A 40 -0.84 13.11 9.98
N ILE A 41 -1.96 12.57 10.45
CA ILE A 41 -2.24 11.14 10.46
C ILE A 41 -3.40 10.91 9.49
N PRO A 42 -3.16 10.25 8.34
CA PRO A 42 -4.25 9.89 7.45
C PRO A 42 -5.13 8.85 8.14
N SER A 43 -6.44 9.03 8.03
CA SER A 43 -7.45 8.07 8.44
C SER A 43 -8.14 7.52 7.21
N PHE A 44 -8.48 6.25 7.29
CA PHE A 44 -9.07 5.50 6.20
C PHE A 44 -10.43 4.94 6.65
N PRO A 45 -11.40 4.84 5.73
CA PRO A 45 -12.68 4.23 6.06
C PRO A 45 -12.50 2.74 6.35
N ASP A 46 -13.49 2.16 7.03
CA ASP A 46 -13.61 0.71 7.13
C ASP A 46 -13.63 0.08 5.73
N ALA A 47 -12.92 -1.03 5.57
CA ALA A 47 -12.70 -1.65 4.27
C ALA A 47 -12.89 -3.17 4.33
N LEU A 48 -13.60 -3.72 3.34
CA LEU A 48 -13.84 -5.15 3.26
C LEU A 48 -12.61 -5.89 2.71
N PRO A 49 -12.39 -7.17 3.06
CA PRO A 49 -11.34 -7.96 2.43
C PRO A 49 -11.53 -8.09 0.91
N ALA A 50 -10.44 -8.11 0.16
CA ALA A 50 -10.42 -8.42 -1.27
C ALA A 50 -9.97 -9.88 -1.51
N PRO A 51 -10.87 -10.89 -1.40
CA PRO A 51 -10.49 -12.31 -1.45
C PRO A 51 -9.97 -12.76 -2.83
N ASN A 52 -10.31 -12.04 -3.89
CA ASN A 52 -9.89 -12.35 -5.26
C ASN A 52 -8.65 -11.55 -5.68
N SER A 53 -7.99 -10.88 -4.74
CA SER A 53 -6.74 -10.19 -5.01
C SER A 53 -5.63 -11.16 -5.41
N ARG A 54 -4.65 -10.66 -6.15
CA ARG A 54 -3.46 -11.41 -6.57
C ARG A 54 -2.21 -10.65 -6.19
N ILE A 55 -1.17 -11.40 -5.83
CA ILE A 55 0.18 -10.88 -5.70
C ILE A 55 0.86 -11.01 -7.06
N ALA A 56 1.45 -9.92 -7.53
CA ALA A 56 2.33 -9.88 -8.69
C ALA A 56 3.76 -9.64 -8.21
N ASP A 57 4.59 -10.66 -8.35
CA ASP A 57 5.96 -10.80 -7.87
C ASP A 57 6.91 -11.03 -9.05
N GLY A 58 6.77 -10.23 -10.09
CA GLY A 58 7.53 -10.34 -11.35
C GLY A 58 6.83 -11.14 -12.44
N LYS A 59 5.57 -11.56 -12.23
CA LYS A 59 4.75 -12.19 -13.27
C LYS A 59 4.07 -11.13 -14.15
N GLU A 60 3.95 -11.42 -15.45
CA GLU A 60 3.19 -10.59 -16.38
C GLU A 60 1.67 -10.76 -16.18
N PHE A 61 0.95 -9.65 -16.09
CA PHE A 61 -0.50 -9.59 -16.06
C PHE A 61 -1.01 -8.61 -17.12
N ALA A 62 -2.22 -8.85 -17.62
CA ALA A 62 -2.93 -7.83 -18.37
C ALA A 62 -3.56 -6.84 -17.40
N VAL A 63 -3.05 -5.61 -17.37
CA VAL A 63 -3.39 -4.57 -16.38
C VAL A 63 -4.01 -3.39 -17.09
N PHE A 64 -4.98 -2.73 -16.45
CA PHE A 64 -5.43 -1.42 -16.89
C PHE A 64 -4.41 -0.34 -16.50
N HIS A 65 -3.94 0.40 -17.49
CA HIS A 65 -3.03 1.53 -17.41
C HIS A 65 -3.65 2.71 -18.16
N GLU A 66 -3.27 3.94 -17.83
CA GLU A 66 -3.79 5.17 -18.44
C GLU A 66 -5.33 5.18 -18.47
N GLY A 67 -5.94 4.83 -17.34
CA GLY A 67 -7.39 4.72 -17.14
C GLY A 67 -7.96 3.38 -17.57
N ILE A 68 -8.07 3.18 -18.90
CA ILE A 68 -8.81 2.07 -19.52
C ILE A 68 -7.98 1.27 -20.53
N LYS A 69 -6.71 1.62 -20.77
CA LYS A 69 -5.88 0.89 -21.74
C LYS A 69 -5.39 -0.40 -21.10
N ARG A 70 -5.72 -1.53 -21.73
CA ARG A 70 -5.25 -2.84 -21.28
C ARG A 70 -3.86 -3.10 -21.86
N VAL A 71 -2.88 -3.31 -21.00
CA VAL A 71 -1.48 -3.55 -21.39
C VAL A 71 -0.89 -4.73 -20.63
N PRO A 72 -0.02 -5.55 -21.27
CA PRO A 72 0.77 -6.52 -20.54
C PRO A 72 1.84 -5.78 -19.72
N LEU A 73 1.86 -6.00 -18.41
CA LEU A 73 2.85 -5.42 -17.50
C LEU A 73 3.38 -6.49 -16.55
N MET A 74 4.71 -6.53 -16.43
CA MET A 74 5.38 -7.21 -15.33
C MET A 74 5.47 -6.27 -14.14
N LEU A 75 4.79 -6.62 -13.05
CA LEU A 75 4.78 -5.85 -11.81
C LEU A 75 5.45 -6.64 -10.70
N GLY A 76 6.15 -5.92 -9.81
CA GLY A 76 6.99 -6.53 -8.79
C GLY A 76 8.28 -7.13 -9.35
N GLN A 77 9.02 -7.81 -8.49
CA GLN A 77 10.26 -8.51 -8.77
C GLN A 77 10.42 -9.64 -7.76
N GLY A 78 10.36 -10.88 -8.24
CA GLY A 78 10.37 -12.09 -7.43
C GLY A 78 10.38 -13.34 -8.30
N ASN A 79 9.98 -14.46 -7.73
CA ASN A 79 10.04 -15.76 -8.37
C ASN A 79 8.78 -16.12 -9.23
N SER A 80 7.80 -15.22 -9.31
CA SER A 80 6.55 -15.37 -10.06
C SER A 80 5.62 -16.49 -9.58
N ASP A 81 5.71 -16.85 -8.30
CA ASP A 81 4.86 -17.88 -7.66
C ASP A 81 3.54 -17.31 -7.11
N GLY A 82 3.38 -15.99 -7.14
CA GLY A 82 2.18 -15.29 -6.68
C GLY A 82 2.04 -15.26 -5.15
N GLN A 83 3.14 -15.41 -4.42
CA GLN A 83 3.22 -15.26 -2.97
C GLN A 83 4.14 -14.10 -2.61
N ALA A 84 4.03 -13.60 -1.38
CA ALA A 84 4.93 -12.59 -0.84
C ALA A 84 6.10 -13.29 -0.14
N ASN A 85 7.24 -13.45 -0.81
CA ASN A 85 8.44 -13.98 -0.17
C ASN A 85 9.32 -12.85 0.39
N ALA A 86 10.08 -13.15 1.45
CA ALA A 86 11.04 -12.20 2.00
C ALA A 86 12.10 -11.81 0.96
N GLY A 87 12.35 -10.51 0.82
CA GLY A 87 13.30 -9.95 -0.15
C GLY A 87 12.72 -9.72 -1.55
N GLU A 88 11.44 -10.00 -1.77
CA GLU A 88 10.77 -9.73 -3.04
C GLU A 88 10.02 -8.41 -3.03
N LYS A 89 9.86 -7.86 -4.23
CA LYS A 89 8.99 -6.72 -4.49
C LYS A 89 7.68 -7.23 -5.08
N ILE A 90 6.57 -6.76 -4.54
CA ILE A 90 5.24 -7.19 -4.98
C ILE A 90 4.36 -6.00 -5.35
N ALA A 91 3.43 -6.23 -6.27
CA ALA A 91 2.22 -5.42 -6.40
C ALA A 91 1.01 -6.26 -5.98
N VAL A 92 -0.02 -5.62 -5.45
CA VAL A 92 -1.31 -6.25 -5.20
C VAL A 92 -2.27 -5.82 -6.31
N LEU A 93 -2.88 -6.81 -6.94
CA LEU A 93 -3.82 -6.65 -8.04
C LEU A 93 -5.24 -7.01 -7.60
N VAL A 94 -6.22 -6.23 -8.02
CA VAL A 94 -7.65 -6.56 -7.89
C VAL A 94 -8.28 -6.73 -9.27
N PRO A 95 -9.30 -7.60 -9.40
CA PRO A 95 -9.94 -7.84 -10.68
C PRO A 95 -10.76 -6.61 -11.14
N ASP A 96 -10.66 -6.28 -12.42
CA ASP A 96 -11.51 -5.30 -13.11
C ASP A 96 -11.97 -5.92 -14.44
N GLY A 97 -13.16 -6.52 -14.46
CA GLY A 97 -13.68 -7.20 -15.64
C GLY A 97 -12.73 -8.30 -16.17
N ASP A 98 -12.13 -8.06 -17.34
CA ASP A 98 -11.23 -8.98 -18.05
C ASP A 98 -9.73 -8.72 -17.81
N ALA A 99 -9.41 -7.76 -16.95
CA ALA A 99 -8.03 -7.36 -16.62
C ALA A 99 -7.88 -7.09 -15.11
N TRP A 100 -6.73 -6.53 -14.74
CA TRP A 100 -6.36 -6.27 -13.35
C TRP A 100 -6.06 -4.79 -13.11
N ARG A 101 -6.28 -4.31 -11.88
CA ARG A 101 -5.78 -3.01 -11.42
C ARG A 101 -4.79 -3.19 -10.29
N ALA A 102 -3.65 -2.50 -10.40
CA ALA A 102 -2.69 -2.42 -9.32
C ALA A 102 -3.16 -1.43 -8.25
N ALA A 103 -3.01 -1.80 -6.98
CA ALA A 103 -3.48 -1.02 -5.86
C ALA A 103 -2.37 -0.17 -5.24
N GLU A 104 -2.74 1.00 -4.72
CA GLU A 104 -1.92 1.69 -3.74
C GLU A 104 -2.09 1.00 -2.39
N LEU A 105 -0.97 0.78 -1.69
CA LEU A 105 -0.93 0.04 -0.42
C LEU A 105 -0.54 0.97 0.73
N PHE A 106 -1.13 0.71 1.89
CA PHE A 106 -0.84 1.38 3.15
C PHE A 106 -0.71 0.34 4.26
N THR A 107 0.35 0.44 5.05
CA THR A 107 0.55 -0.36 6.26
C THR A 107 1.54 0.31 7.18
N ASN A 108 1.48 -0.04 8.46
CA ASN A 108 2.48 0.26 9.48
C ASN A 108 3.31 -0.98 9.84
N ASP A 109 3.16 -2.08 9.10
CA ASP A 109 3.93 -3.31 9.30
C ASP A 109 5.40 -3.08 8.91
N GLU A 110 6.30 -3.28 9.86
CA GLU A 110 7.74 -3.09 9.68
C GLU A 110 8.36 -4.03 8.65
N CYS A 111 7.69 -5.14 8.32
CA CYS A 111 8.11 -6.05 7.27
C CYS A 111 7.94 -5.49 5.86
N VAL A 112 7.26 -4.36 5.69
CA VAL A 112 6.90 -3.84 4.37
C VAL A 112 7.47 -2.44 4.16
N ASP A 113 8.22 -2.28 3.08
CA ASP A 113 8.68 -0.97 2.61
C ASP A 113 7.85 -0.53 1.38
N LEU A 114 7.14 0.59 1.55
CA LEU A 114 6.23 1.18 0.57
C LEU A 114 6.81 2.42 -0.13
N ARG A 115 8.12 2.66 -0.05
CA ARG A 115 8.76 3.86 -0.65
C ARG A 115 8.63 3.90 -2.17
N GLU A 116 8.56 2.75 -2.83
CA GLU A 116 8.40 2.69 -4.27
C GLU A 116 6.92 2.74 -4.66
N ARG A 117 6.56 3.82 -5.34
CA ARG A 117 5.20 4.12 -5.78
C ARG A 117 5.23 4.62 -7.21
N VAL A 118 4.32 4.10 -8.03
CA VAL A 118 4.19 4.50 -9.42
C VAL A 118 2.96 5.38 -9.59
N SER A 119 3.07 6.38 -10.46
CA SER A 119 1.97 7.25 -10.89
C SER A 119 1.60 6.89 -12.32
N ASP A 120 0.39 6.38 -12.50
CA ASP A 120 -0.21 6.09 -13.80
C ASP A 120 -1.05 7.31 -14.23
N ALA A 121 -0.61 8.05 -15.25
CA ALA A 121 -1.22 9.31 -15.65
C ALA A 121 -2.43 9.07 -16.55
N TRP A 122 -3.58 9.67 -16.20
CA TRP A 122 -4.85 9.47 -16.92
C TRP A 122 -5.24 10.67 -17.78
N SER A 123 -4.33 11.62 -18.01
CA SER A 123 -4.62 12.87 -18.75
C SER A 123 -5.24 12.65 -20.13
N ASP A 124 -4.81 11.61 -20.85
CA ASP A 124 -5.37 11.25 -22.17
C ASP A 124 -6.78 10.66 -22.07
N TYR A 125 -7.11 10.06 -20.92
CA TYR A 125 -8.39 9.41 -20.68
C TYR A 125 -9.44 10.37 -20.13
N ASP A 126 -9.10 11.17 -19.12
CA ASP A 126 -10.07 11.96 -18.35
C ASP A 126 -10.08 13.45 -18.71
N HIS A 127 -9.04 13.94 -19.39
CA HIS A 127 -8.80 15.35 -19.70
C HIS A 127 -8.83 16.32 -18.50
N VAL A 128 -8.81 15.79 -17.27
CA VAL A 128 -8.77 16.55 -16.01
C VAL A 128 -7.50 16.28 -15.22
N GLY A 129 -6.65 15.36 -15.70
CA GLY A 129 -5.29 15.15 -15.21
C GLY A 129 -5.21 14.30 -13.95
N ALA A 130 -6.18 13.40 -13.72
CA ALA A 130 -6.05 12.46 -12.63
C ALA A 130 -4.85 11.53 -12.87
N SER A 131 -4.35 10.95 -11.79
CA SER A 131 -3.35 9.91 -11.86
C SER A 131 -3.65 8.88 -10.78
N ALA A 132 -3.97 7.65 -11.22
CA ALA A 132 -4.02 6.52 -10.31
C ALA A 132 -2.61 6.20 -9.83
N LYS A 133 -2.50 5.73 -8.60
CA LYS A 133 -1.22 5.39 -7.99
C LYS A 133 -1.28 3.94 -7.57
N TYR A 134 -0.13 3.27 -7.63
CA TYR A 134 0.01 1.92 -7.09
C TYR A 134 1.38 1.75 -6.43
N SER A 135 1.44 0.87 -5.44
CA SER A 135 2.65 0.62 -4.66
C SER A 135 3.37 -0.62 -5.17
N LEU A 136 4.70 -0.57 -5.18
CA LEU A 136 5.56 -1.74 -5.36
C LEU A 136 6.22 -2.06 -4.03
N ALA A 137 5.51 -2.83 -3.21
CA ALA A 137 5.89 -3.12 -1.83
C ALA A 137 7.08 -4.06 -1.77
N MET A 138 8.17 -3.65 -1.12
CA MET A 138 9.29 -4.52 -0.81
C MET A 138 9.01 -5.25 0.50
N ILE A 139 8.96 -6.57 0.46
CA ILE A 139 8.94 -7.41 1.66
C ILE A 139 10.37 -7.50 2.16
N GLN A 140 10.62 -7.02 3.38
CA GLN A 140 11.96 -6.96 3.94
C GLN A 140 12.61 -8.37 3.96
N PRO A 141 13.89 -8.51 3.56
CA PRO A 141 14.58 -9.80 3.59
C PRO A 141 14.62 -10.46 4.98
N ALA A 142 14.58 -9.65 6.04
CA ALA A 142 14.55 -10.10 7.42
C ALA A 142 13.16 -10.46 7.93
N CYS A 143 12.11 -10.27 7.12
CA CYS A 143 10.75 -10.56 7.58
C CYS A 143 10.58 -12.07 7.83
N PRO A 144 10.10 -12.47 9.03
CA PRO A 144 9.95 -13.87 9.35
C PRO A 144 8.94 -14.58 8.44
N VAL A 145 9.29 -15.80 8.01
CA VAL A 145 8.34 -16.69 7.34
C VAL A 145 7.13 -16.93 8.26
N GLY A 146 5.93 -16.83 7.70
CA GLY A 146 4.66 -16.97 8.41
C GLY A 146 4.18 -15.70 9.11
N HIS A 147 4.97 -14.61 9.14
CA HIS A 147 4.49 -13.30 9.58
C HIS A 147 3.32 -12.86 8.71
N VAL A 148 2.19 -12.51 9.33
CA VAL A 148 0.98 -12.11 8.60
C VAL A 148 1.00 -10.61 8.39
N VAL A 149 1.32 -10.23 7.15
CA VAL A 149 1.26 -8.84 6.70
C VAL A 149 -0.19 -8.45 6.49
N ARG A 150 -0.57 -7.30 7.05
CA ARG A 150 -1.89 -6.68 6.88
C ARG A 150 -1.74 -5.33 6.22
N MET A 151 -2.51 -5.08 5.18
CA MET A 151 -2.47 -3.82 4.47
C MET A 151 -3.87 -3.36 4.10
N LEU A 152 -4.02 -2.04 4.04
CA LEU A 152 -5.10 -1.40 3.34
C LEU A 152 -4.68 -1.19 1.89
N GLY A 153 -5.52 -1.63 0.96
CA GLY A 153 -5.42 -1.33 -0.46
C GLY A 153 -6.39 -0.23 -0.84
N ARG A 154 -5.99 0.59 -1.81
CA ARG A 154 -6.81 1.61 -2.47
C ARG A 154 -6.68 1.47 -3.97
N VAL A 155 -7.82 1.50 -4.67
CA VAL A 155 -7.87 1.61 -6.13
C VAL A 155 -8.72 2.80 -6.52
N GLN A 156 -8.21 3.55 -7.49
CA GLN A 156 -9.00 4.56 -8.19
C GLN A 156 -9.57 3.92 -9.45
N TRP A 157 -10.88 3.94 -9.56
CA TRP A 157 -11.62 3.36 -10.67
C TRP A 157 -11.98 4.41 -11.71
N PRO A 158 -11.90 4.09 -13.00
CA PRO A 158 -12.17 5.02 -14.08
C PRO A 158 -13.67 5.36 -14.14
N HIS A 159 -14.01 6.63 -13.87
CA HIS A 159 -15.38 7.13 -14.00
C HIS A 159 -15.38 8.65 -14.30
N PRO A 160 -14.96 9.10 -15.48
CA PRO A 160 -14.76 10.51 -15.75
C PRO A 160 -16.09 11.28 -15.73
N PRO A 161 -16.10 12.52 -15.19
CA PRO A 161 -14.96 13.21 -14.58
C PRO A 161 -14.70 12.79 -13.12
N ASP A 162 -15.70 12.18 -12.46
CA ASP A 162 -15.70 11.85 -11.04
C ASP A 162 -15.22 10.40 -10.78
N HIS A 163 -13.92 10.19 -10.84
CA HIS A 163 -13.31 8.91 -10.46
C HIS A 163 -13.74 8.52 -9.05
N HIS A 164 -14.07 7.24 -8.86
CA HIS A 164 -14.41 6.73 -7.53
C HIS A 164 -13.22 5.98 -6.94
N VAL A 165 -13.03 6.13 -5.64
CA VAL A 165 -11.98 5.47 -4.87
C VAL A 165 -12.62 4.38 -4.03
N GLU A 166 -12.05 3.18 -4.10
CA GLU A 166 -12.45 2.06 -3.27
C GLU A 166 -11.29 1.61 -2.39
N TYR A 167 -11.63 1.27 -1.15
CA TYR A 167 -10.72 0.73 -0.17
C TYR A 167 -11.05 -0.73 0.12
N PHE A 168 -10.02 -1.54 0.33
CA PHE A 168 -10.17 -2.93 0.74
C PHE A 168 -9.02 -3.33 1.65
N THR A 169 -9.17 -4.43 2.39
CA THR A 169 -8.08 -5.04 3.16
C THR A 169 -7.48 -6.22 2.40
N VAL A 170 -6.18 -6.40 2.55
CA VAL A 170 -5.46 -7.60 2.13
C VAL A 170 -4.60 -8.12 3.27
N GLU A 171 -4.63 -9.43 3.44
CA GLU A 171 -3.79 -10.13 4.40
C GLU A 171 -3.13 -11.32 3.70
N PHE A 172 -1.84 -11.50 3.93
CA PHE A 172 -1.11 -12.68 3.48
C PHE A 172 0.04 -13.01 4.43
N PRO A 173 0.37 -14.30 4.60
CA PRO A 173 1.58 -14.69 5.28
C PRO A 173 2.81 -14.47 4.38
N VAL A 174 3.96 -14.13 4.97
CA VAL A 174 5.23 -14.20 4.27
C VAL A 174 5.58 -15.66 4.01
N ALA A 175 5.78 -15.98 2.73
CA ALA A 175 6.03 -17.34 2.27
C ALA A 175 7.48 -17.77 2.53
N ALA A 176 7.67 -19.09 2.60
CA ALA A 176 9.00 -19.68 2.64
C ALA A 176 9.60 -19.66 1.23
N SER A 177 10.79 -19.06 1.08
CA SER A 177 11.56 -19.15 -0.16
C SER A 177 11.69 -20.62 -0.58
N ARG A 178 11.13 -20.96 -1.75
CA ARG A 178 11.40 -22.24 -2.38
C ARG A 178 12.80 -22.16 -2.99
N SER A 179 13.77 -22.83 -2.36
CA SER A 179 15.07 -23.05 -2.99
C SER A 179 14.85 -23.73 -4.34
N ALA A 180 15.22 -23.07 -5.43
CA ALA A 180 15.23 -23.68 -6.75
C ALA A 180 16.06 -24.97 -6.67
N THR A 181 15.40 -26.12 -6.85
CA THR A 181 16.10 -27.39 -6.94
C THR A 181 16.90 -27.32 -8.23
N ALA A 182 18.22 -27.19 -8.11
CA ALA A 182 19.14 -27.27 -9.24
C ALA A 182 18.87 -28.60 -9.97
N LYS A 183 18.61 -28.50 -11.27
CA LYS A 183 18.43 -29.64 -12.16
C LYS A 183 19.63 -29.77 -13.07
#